data_AF-A0A820R6T3-F1
#
_entry.id   AF-A0A820R6T3-F1
#
_cell.length_a   1.000
_cell.length_b   1.000
_cell.length_c   1.000
_cell.angle_alpha   90.00
_cell.angle_beta   90.00
_cell.angle_gamma   90.00
#
_symmetry.space_group_name_H-M   'P 1'
#
loop_
_entity.id
_entity.type
_entity.pdbx_description
1 polymer ?
#
loop_
_entity_poly.entity_id
_entity_poly.type
_entity_poly.pdbx_seq_one_letter_code
_entity_poly.pdbx_strand_id
1 'polypeptide(L)'
;DPASPAVSSIWARLIKVAQQKKVKEESTLSAVERQTEQSRKGGTIWEAVRKADEEGMKRLVGLDPANVNDRGPVGECPIHMLFLYGSETHLNMGRWLITNYPSTITQIYNQPEYYGENA
;
A
#
# COMPACT_ATOMS: atom_id res chain seq x y z
N ASP A 1 -43.77 -13.58 19.86
CA ASP A 1 -42.72 -13.86 20.86
C ASP A 1 -41.36 -13.63 20.21
N PRO A 2 -40.65 -12.52 20.51
CA PRO A 2 -39.46 -12.10 19.76
C PRO A 2 -38.15 -12.81 20.17
N ALA A 3 -38.19 -13.84 21.01
CA ALA A 3 -36.99 -14.52 21.52
C ALA A 3 -36.76 -15.91 20.90
N SER A 4 -36.81 -16.02 19.56
CA SER A 4 -36.32 -17.23 18.89
C SER A 4 -34.78 -17.27 18.93
N PRO A 5 -34.15 -18.37 19.38
CA PRO A 5 -32.68 -18.51 19.45
C PRO A 5 -31.97 -18.21 18.14
N ALA A 6 -32.62 -18.47 17.01
CA ALA A 6 -32.10 -18.20 15.67
C ALA A 6 -31.96 -16.69 15.37
N VAL A 7 -32.85 -15.85 15.89
CA VAL A 7 -32.80 -14.39 15.69
C VAL A 7 -31.68 -13.80 16.55
N SER A 8 -31.51 -14.28 17.78
CA SER A 8 -30.42 -13.87 18.68
C SER A 8 -29.03 -14.18 18.11
N SER A 9 -28.85 -15.35 17.48
CA SER A 9 -27.56 -15.71 16.88
C SER A 9 -27.21 -14.87 15.65
N ILE A 10 -28.21 -14.41 14.88
CA ILE A 10 -28.02 -13.52 13.73
C ILE A 10 -27.55 -12.15 14.20
N TRP A 11 -28.20 -11.57 15.22
CA TRP A 11 -27.81 -10.27 15.78
C TRP A 11 -26.40 -10.28 16.37
N ALA A 12 -26.03 -11.32 17.11
CA ALA A 12 -24.67 -11.48 17.64
C ALA A 12 -23.61 -11.54 16.51
N ARG A 13 -23.94 -12.19 15.39
CA ARG A 13 -23.05 -12.30 14.23
C ARG A 13 -22.89 -10.95 13.52
N LEU A 14 -23.96 -10.17 13.39
CA LEU A 14 -23.91 -8.82 12.80
C LEU A 14 -23.08 -7.85 13.64
N ILE A 15 -23.21 -7.88 14.96
CA ILE A 15 -22.40 -7.07 15.88
C ILE A 15 -20.92 -7.41 15.75
N LYS A 16 -20.59 -8.71 15.70
CA LYS A 16 -19.20 -9.17 15.54
C LYS A 16 -18.59 -8.70 14.22
N VAL A 17 -19.34 -8.77 13.11
CA VAL A 17 -18.89 -8.29 11.80
C VAL A 17 -18.67 -6.78 11.81
N ALA A 18 -19.56 -6.00 12.43
CA ALA A 18 -19.41 -4.56 12.54
C ALA A 18 -18.17 -4.16 13.37
N GLN A 19 -17.91 -4.86 14.49
CA GLN A 19 -16.71 -4.65 15.30
C GLN A 19 -15.44 -4.98 14.53
N GLN A 20 -15.43 -6.09 13.77
CA GLN A 20 -14.28 -6.47 12.94
C GLN A 20 -13.98 -5.45 11.85
N LYS A 21 -15.02 -4.90 11.19
CA LYS A 21 -14.84 -3.82 10.22
C LYS A 21 -14.22 -2.58 10.85
N LYS A 22 -14.73 -2.16 12.01
CA LYS A 22 -14.26 -0.95 12.70
C LYS A 22 -12.80 -1.05 13.15
N VAL A 23 -12.41 -2.20 13.73
CA VAL A 23 -11.01 -2.47 14.13
C VAL A 23 -10.08 -2.46 12.92
N LYS A 24 -10.53 -2.99 11.79
CA LYS A 24 -9.76 -3.00 10.55
C LYS A 24 -9.57 -1.60 9.98
N GLU A 25 -10.63 -0.80 9.92
CA GLU A 25 -10.56 0.60 9.46
C GLU A 25 -9.60 1.44 10.32
N GLU A 26 -9.67 1.31 11.65
CA GLU A 26 -8.75 2.01 12.57
C GLU A 26 -7.29 1.55 12.40
N SER A 27 -7.07 0.25 12.15
CA SER A 27 -5.73 -0.29 11.86
C SER A 27 -5.16 0.28 10.56
N THR A 28 -5.97 0.38 9.50
CA THR A 28 -5.55 0.90 8.20
C THR A 28 -5.21 2.38 8.30
N LEU A 29 -6.03 3.19 8.99
CA LEU A 29 -5.73 4.60 9.26
C LEU A 29 -4.41 4.78 10.03
N SER A 30 -4.21 4.00 11.09
CA SER A 30 -2.95 4.01 11.86
C SER A 30 -1.73 3.60 11.01
N ALA A 31 -1.90 2.72 10.03
CA ALA A 31 -0.83 2.29 9.15
C ALA A 31 -0.47 3.36 8.10
N VAL A 32 -1.47 4.05 7.53
CA VAL A 32 -1.28 5.20 6.64
C VAL A 32 -0.59 6.36 7.36
N GLU A 33 -0.96 6.63 8.61
CA GLU A 33 -0.28 7.62 9.44
C GLU A 33 1.19 7.25 9.69
N ARG A 34 1.47 5.97 10.00
CA ARG A 34 2.83 5.47 10.17
C ARG A 34 3.68 5.58 8.90
N GLN A 35 3.11 5.30 7.74
CA GLN A 35 3.81 5.49 6.46
C GLN A 35 4.07 6.97 6.20
N THR A 36 3.10 7.84 6.49
CA THR A 36 3.29 9.30 6.38
C THR A 36 4.44 9.77 7.27
N GLU A 37 4.56 9.21 8.48
CA GLU A 37 5.63 9.50 9.43
C GLU A 37 6.98 8.89 9.01
N GLN A 38 7.01 7.66 8.48
CA GLN A 38 8.21 7.04 7.93
C GLN A 38 8.72 7.76 6.68
N SER A 39 7.82 8.29 5.86
CA SER A 39 8.14 9.13 4.69
C SER A 39 8.74 10.49 5.09
N ARG A 40 8.63 10.89 6.37
CA ARG A 40 9.29 12.08 6.94
C ARG A 40 10.70 11.77 7.47
N LYS A 41 10.99 10.50 7.79
CA LYS A 41 12.34 10.05 8.14
C LYS A 41 13.10 9.84 6.83
N GLY A 42 14.00 10.79 6.54
CA GLY A 42 14.66 10.88 5.25
C GLY A 42 15.38 9.59 4.81
N GLY A 43 15.51 9.38 3.50
CA GLY A 43 16.38 8.34 2.92
C GLY A 43 15.72 6.99 2.62
N THR A 44 14.39 6.91 2.56
CA THR A 44 13.65 5.69 2.17
C THR A 44 13.23 5.74 0.70
N ILE A 45 12.93 4.58 0.10
CA ILE A 45 12.40 4.53 -1.27
C ILE A 45 11.06 5.27 -1.39
N TRP A 46 10.23 5.23 -0.34
CA TRP A 46 8.94 5.92 -0.29
C TRP A 46 9.09 7.45 -0.36
N GLU A 47 10.09 8.00 0.33
CA GLU A 47 10.37 9.42 0.24
C GLU A 47 10.86 9.81 -1.16
N ALA A 48 11.77 9.02 -1.74
CA ALA A 48 12.30 9.27 -3.07
C ALA A 48 11.17 9.24 -4.13
N VAL A 49 10.29 8.24 -4.06
CA VAL A 49 9.10 8.13 -4.91
C VAL A 49 8.18 9.33 -4.72
N ARG A 50 7.82 9.68 -3.48
CA ARG A 50 6.92 10.81 -3.19
C ARG A 50 7.46 12.17 -3.64
N LYS A 51 8.78 12.36 -3.60
CA LYS A 51 9.45 13.62 -3.98
C LYS A 51 9.87 13.67 -5.45
N ALA A 52 9.60 12.63 -6.23
CA ALA A 52 10.14 12.46 -7.58
C ALA A 52 11.69 12.57 -7.63
N ASP A 53 12.38 12.07 -6.60
CA ASP A 53 13.84 12.01 -6.52
C ASP A 53 14.35 10.77 -7.28
N GLU A 54 14.48 10.90 -8.60
CA GLU A 54 14.91 9.83 -9.49
C GLU A 54 16.28 9.27 -9.12
N GLU A 55 17.26 10.14 -8.85
CA GLU A 55 18.61 9.73 -8.49
C GLU A 55 18.67 9.09 -7.10
N GLY A 56 17.88 9.60 -6.16
CA GLY A 56 17.67 8.97 -4.85
C GLY A 56 17.11 7.56 -4.97
N MET A 57 16.06 7.38 -5.77
CA MET A 57 15.44 6.08 -6.01
C MET A 57 16.46 5.11 -6.64
N LYS A 58 17.14 5.50 -7.73
CA LYS A 58 18.13 4.64 -8.39
C LYS A 58 19.26 4.23 -7.46
N ARG A 59 19.77 5.16 -6.65
CA ARG A 59 20.81 4.87 -5.65
C ARG A 59 20.32 3.84 -4.63
N LEU A 60 19.13 4.01 -4.07
CA LEU A 60 18.56 3.09 -3.08
C LEU A 60 18.32 1.70 -3.67
N VAL A 61 17.79 1.63 -4.89
CA VAL A 61 17.59 0.37 -5.61
C VAL A 61 18.94 -0.28 -5.98
N GLY A 62 19.97 0.51 -6.28
CA GLY A 62 21.32 0.00 -6.54
C GLY A 62 22.01 -0.54 -5.28
N LEU A 63 21.71 0.00 -4.10
CA LEU A 63 22.19 -0.50 -2.81
C LEU A 63 21.45 -1.78 -2.38
N ASP A 64 20.14 -1.81 -2.57
CA ASP A 64 19.31 -2.98 -2.30
C ASP A 64 18.18 -3.09 -3.34
N PRO A 65 18.29 -4.03 -4.30
CA PRO A 65 17.25 -4.29 -5.29
C PRO A 65 15.92 -4.72 -4.70
N ALA A 66 15.87 -5.25 -3.47
CA ALA A 66 14.62 -5.66 -2.83
C ALA A 66 13.67 -4.48 -2.56
N ASN A 67 14.21 -3.25 -2.46
CA ASN A 67 13.43 -2.04 -2.24
C ASN A 67 12.30 -1.85 -3.27
N VAL A 68 12.44 -2.34 -4.51
CA VAL A 68 11.37 -2.23 -5.53
C VAL A 68 10.11 -3.03 -5.18
N ASN A 69 10.22 -3.97 -4.23
CA ASN A 69 9.14 -4.80 -3.73
C ASN A 69 8.66 -4.40 -2.33
N ASP A 70 9.20 -3.31 -1.77
CA ASP A 70 8.76 -2.79 -0.48
C ASP A 70 7.25 -2.59 -0.47
N ARG A 71 6.63 -2.88 0.68
CA ARG A 71 5.17 -2.79 0.83
C ARG A 71 4.80 -1.65 1.73
N GLY A 72 3.93 -0.79 1.22
CA GLY A 72 3.24 0.20 2.01
C GLY A 72 2.05 -0.39 2.80
N PRO A 73 1.33 0.46 3.55
CA PRO A 73 0.27 0.06 4.46
C PRO A 73 -0.97 -0.51 3.78
N VAL A 74 -1.18 -0.23 2.49
CA VAL A 74 -2.26 -0.83 1.71
C VAL A 74 -1.75 -1.89 0.74
N GLY A 75 -0.50 -2.32 0.92
CA GLY A 75 0.10 -3.40 0.15
C GLY A 75 0.62 -2.96 -1.21
N GLU A 76 0.70 -1.66 -1.46
CA GLU A 76 1.29 -1.09 -2.65
C GLU A 76 2.81 -1.29 -2.66
N CYS A 77 3.37 -1.52 -3.85
CA CYS A 77 4.79 -1.35 -4.18
C CYS A 77 5.11 0.07 -4.68
N PRO A 78 6.39 0.51 -4.67
CA PRO A 78 6.85 1.77 -5.27
C PRO A 78 6.28 2.09 -6.66
N ILE A 79 6.15 1.07 -7.52
CA ILE A 79 5.62 1.25 -8.89
C ILE A 79 4.19 1.78 -8.88
N HIS A 80 3.30 1.29 -8.01
CA HIS A 80 1.92 1.78 -7.93
C HIS A 80 1.88 3.26 -7.57
N MET A 81 2.76 3.69 -6.66
CA MET A 81 2.83 5.09 -6.25
C MET A 81 3.38 6.01 -7.35
N LEU A 82 4.33 5.53 -8.15
CA LEU A 82 4.81 6.27 -9.32
C LEU A 82 3.69 6.50 -10.34
N PHE A 83 2.87 5.49 -10.60
CA PHE A 83 1.69 5.64 -11.47
C PHE A 83 0.62 6.53 -10.84
N LEU A 84 0.35 6.39 -9.54
CA LEU A 84 -0.64 7.19 -8.82
C LEU A 84 -0.28 8.68 -8.80
N TYR A 85 0.99 9.02 -8.59
CA TYR A 85 1.44 10.41 -8.57
C TYR A 85 1.54 11.03 -9.98
N GLY A 86 1.88 10.23 -10.99
CA GLY A 86 1.61 10.53 -12.41
C GLY A 86 2.31 11.75 -13.02
N SER A 87 3.21 12.44 -12.31
CA SER A 87 4.00 13.51 -12.95
C SER A 87 4.99 12.93 -13.97
N GLU A 88 5.48 13.75 -14.89
CA GLU A 88 6.44 13.31 -15.91
C GLU A 88 7.66 12.59 -15.31
N THR A 89 8.22 13.14 -14.22
CA THR A 89 9.33 12.51 -13.50
C THR A 89 8.94 11.16 -12.90
N HIS A 90 7.75 11.04 -12.28
CA HIS A 90 7.30 9.75 -11.74
C HIS A 90 7.10 8.71 -12.84
N LEU A 91 6.56 9.11 -14.00
CA LEU A 91 6.39 8.21 -15.14
C LEU A 91 7.75 7.77 -15.72
N ASN A 92 8.75 8.66 -15.76
CA ASN A 92 10.10 8.31 -16.17
C ASN A 92 10.77 7.34 -15.18
N MET A 93 10.63 7.59 -13.88
CA MET A 93 11.06 6.66 -12.83
C MET A 93 10.35 5.30 -12.96
N GLY A 94 9.05 5.29 -13.25
CA GLY A 94 8.27 4.07 -13.48
C GLY A 94 8.74 3.29 -14.69
N ARG A 95 9.01 3.96 -15.81
CA ARG A 95 9.63 3.35 -17.02
C ARG A 95 10.98 2.76 -16.70
N TRP A 96 11.81 3.46 -15.93
CA TRP A 96 13.11 2.95 -15.52
C TRP A 96 12.97 1.68 -14.67
N LEU A 97 12.05 1.65 -13.71
CA LEU A 97 11.78 0.46 -12.91
C LEU A 97 11.31 -0.71 -13.77
N ILE A 98 10.33 -0.53 -14.66
CA ILE A 98 9.81 -1.61 -15.52
C ILE A 98 10.92 -2.15 -16.44
N THR A 99 11.79 -1.28 -16.94
CA THR A 99 12.90 -1.67 -17.83
C THR A 99 13.93 -2.54 -17.12
N ASN A 100 14.25 -2.23 -15.85
CA ASN A 100 15.31 -2.92 -15.11
C ASN A 100 14.78 -4.05 -14.21
N TYR A 101 13.53 -3.96 -13.80
CA TYR A 101 12.84 -4.87 -12.87
C TYR A 101 11.45 -5.22 -13.41
N PRO A 102 11.36 -5.92 -14.55
CA PRO A 102 10.08 -6.12 -15.25
C PRO A 102 9.01 -6.82 -14.42
N SER A 103 9.39 -7.62 -13.42
CA SER A 103 8.45 -8.26 -12.49
C SER A 103 7.69 -7.29 -11.58
N THR A 104 8.04 -6.00 -11.55
CA THR A 104 7.32 -5.00 -10.75
C THR A 104 5.95 -4.69 -11.35
N ILE A 105 5.76 -4.82 -12.67
CA ILE A 105 4.48 -4.49 -13.33
C ILE A 105 3.36 -5.48 -13.01
N THR A 106 3.71 -6.72 -12.64
CA THR A 106 2.74 -7.75 -12.27
C THR A 106 2.45 -7.76 -10.77
N GLN A 107 3.00 -6.81 -10.01
CA GLN A 107 2.69 -6.67 -8.60
C GLN A 107 1.26 -6.18 -8.44
N ILE A 108 0.62 -6.70 -7.39
CA ILE A 108 -0.71 -6.28 -6.98
C ILE A 108 -0.65 -5.69 -5.58
N TYR A 109 -1.62 -4.85 -5.26
CA TYR A 109 -1.93 -4.51 -3.87
C TYR A 109 -2.27 -5.79 -3.11
N ASN A 110 -1.63 -6.00 -1.95
CA ASN A 110 -1.78 -7.23 -1.16
C ASN A 110 -2.60 -7.05 0.13
N GLN A 111 -3.10 -5.85 0.41
CA GLN A 111 -4.01 -5.61 1.53
C GLN A 111 -5.47 -5.59 1.09
N PRO A 112 -6.41 -5.97 1.98
CA PRO A 112 -7.80 -6.19 1.60
C PRO A 112 -8.53 -5.01 0.93
N GLU A 113 -8.12 -3.78 1.21
CA GLU A 113 -8.76 -2.55 0.74
C GLU A 113 -8.69 -2.44 -0.80
N TYR A 114 -7.57 -2.87 -1.39
CA TYR A 114 -7.30 -2.79 -2.84
C TYR A 114 -6.85 -4.13 -3.42
N TYR A 115 -7.09 -5.23 -2.69
CA TYR A 115 -6.50 -6.52 -3.00
C TYR A 115 -6.76 -6.95 -4.46
N GLY A 116 -5.68 -7.24 -5.19
CA GLY A 116 -5.74 -7.71 -6.57
C GLY A 116 -5.67 -6.61 -7.65
N GLU A 117 -5.74 -5.33 -7.27
CA GLU A 117 -5.49 -4.23 -8.20
C GLU A 117 -4.01 -4.16 -8.59
N ASN A 118 -3.71 -3.74 -9.83
CA ASN A 118 -2.36 -3.57 -10.36
C ASN A 118 -2.04 -2.09 -10.65
N ALA A 119 -0.77 -1.80 -10.94
CA ALA A 119 -0.27 -0.47 -11.28
C ALA A 119 -0.58 -0.05 -12.73
#